data_AF-A0A0B7FFK8-F1
#
_entry.id   AF-A0A0B7FFK8-F1
#
_cell.length_a   1.000
_cell.length_b   1.000
_cell.length_c   1.000
_cell.angle_alpha   90.00
_cell.angle_beta   90.00
_cell.angle_gamma   90.00
#
_symmetry.space_group_name_H-M   'P 1'
#
loop_
_entity.id
_entity.type
_entity.pdbx_description
1 polymer ?
#
loop_
_entity_poly.entity_id
_entity_poly.type
_entity_poly.pdbx_seq_one_letter_code
_entity_poly.pdbx_strand_id
1 'polypeptide(L)'
;MSLVTPFATAASFNPLQWLGANGQWYPGPDVSGVSQEPPEGCTVDQVAIVSRHGSRYPDPGAYNEWLALEAKVKNGSFSGPLEFLNKWHPVLTHPSDQIAQLSVTGYLETYSLGTQTRLRYPHLYADNTPFVVWANNAQRTTDSARLFARGFGGPNATTLGTIYVVNPKGAQAGGNSLATSDLCPKYVDTSGANQTAVWDNIYLPPILKRLQKYIKGVDITTSDMSIMPYLCGFETQITGKLSPFYITTELVQEQTSQAH
;
A
#
# COMPACT_ATOMS: atom_id res chain seq x y z
N MET A 1 10.71 20.45 -3.97
CA MET A 1 10.75 20.38 -2.49
C MET A 1 9.68 19.41 -2.02
N SER A 2 10.07 18.19 -1.60
CA SER A 2 9.14 17.22 -1.03
C SER A 2 8.89 17.59 0.43
N LEU A 3 7.68 18.02 0.76
CA LEU A 3 7.27 18.39 2.12
C LEU A 3 6.72 17.20 2.93
N VAL A 4 7.01 15.97 2.51
CA VAL A 4 6.81 14.78 3.35
C VAL A 4 8.16 14.44 3.93
N THR A 5 8.36 14.78 5.21
CA THR A 5 9.57 14.46 5.95
C THR A 5 9.79 12.95 5.89
N PRO A 6 10.85 12.44 5.22
CA PRO A 6 11.20 11.05 5.40
C PRO A 6 11.74 10.93 6.82
N PHE A 7 11.14 10.07 7.64
CA PHE A 7 11.85 9.48 8.76
C PHE A 7 12.96 8.60 8.18
N ALA A 8 14.07 9.21 7.77
CA ALA A 8 15.26 8.54 7.30
C ALA A 8 16.41 8.94 8.21
N THR A 9 16.45 8.32 9.39
CA THR A 9 17.74 8.04 10.01
C THR A 9 18.50 7.08 9.09
N ALA A 10 19.81 7.26 8.99
CA ALA A 10 20.69 6.37 8.22
C ALA A 10 20.60 4.94 8.77
N ALA A 11 19.72 4.12 8.18
CA ALA A 11 19.68 2.69 8.35
C ALA A 11 20.01 2.07 6.98
N SER A 12 20.94 1.11 6.97
CA SER A 12 21.29 0.35 5.76
C SER A 12 20.15 -0.53 5.24
N PHE A 13 19.03 -0.62 5.98
CA PHE A 13 17.82 -1.32 5.61
C PHE A 13 16.58 -0.57 6.14
N ASN A 14 15.59 -0.36 5.27
CA ASN A 14 14.28 0.16 5.66
C ASN A 14 13.23 -0.92 5.34
N PRO A 15 12.65 -1.62 6.33
CA PRO A 15 11.68 -2.69 6.10
C PRO A 15 10.50 -2.25 5.25
N LEU A 16 10.15 -0.96 5.29
CA LEU A 16 9.00 -0.41 4.58
C LEU A 16 9.16 -0.42 3.06
N GLN A 17 10.38 -0.59 2.56
CA GLN A 17 10.68 -0.73 1.13
C GLN A 17 10.52 -2.17 0.62
N TRP A 18 10.30 -3.15 1.51
CA TRP A 18 10.32 -4.59 1.19
C TRP A 18 8.99 -5.29 1.47
N LEU A 19 7.89 -4.52 1.48
CA LEU A 19 6.55 -4.99 1.85
C LEU A 19 5.65 -5.23 0.62
N GLY A 20 6.24 -5.23 -0.58
CA GLY A 20 5.51 -5.16 -1.83
C GLY A 20 4.63 -3.90 -1.86
N ALA A 21 3.34 -4.07 -2.14
CA ALA A 21 2.38 -2.98 -2.30
C ALA A 21 1.46 -2.78 -1.07
N ASN A 22 1.91 -3.17 0.13
CA ASN A 22 1.09 -3.22 1.35
C ASN A 22 1.42 -2.14 2.40
N GLY A 23 2.56 -1.45 2.24
CA GLY A 23 2.96 -0.33 3.11
C GLY A 23 2.51 1.02 2.56
N GLN A 24 2.89 2.08 3.28
CA GLN A 24 2.71 3.46 2.84
C GLN A 24 3.56 3.82 1.62
N TRP A 25 3.14 4.86 0.91
CA TRP A 25 3.88 5.38 -0.23
C TRP A 25 5.27 5.90 0.16
N TYR A 26 6.24 5.64 -0.71
CA TYR A 26 7.57 6.25 -0.67
C TYR A 26 8.06 6.46 -2.10
N PRO A 27 8.96 7.43 -2.34
CA PRO A 27 9.54 7.62 -3.66
C PRO A 27 10.42 6.42 -4.03
N GLY A 28 10.19 5.87 -5.22
CA GLY A 28 11.05 4.82 -5.76
C GLY A 28 12.50 5.33 -5.94
N PRO A 29 13.50 4.43 -5.92
CA PRO A 29 14.88 4.82 -6.16
C PRO A 29 15.04 5.38 -7.58
N ASP A 30 15.87 6.41 -7.74
CA ASP A 30 16.30 6.84 -9.07
C ASP A 30 17.30 5.83 -9.63
N VAL A 31 16.82 4.99 -10.54
CA VAL A 31 17.63 3.99 -11.26
C VAL A 31 18.07 4.47 -12.64
N SER A 32 17.61 5.65 -13.06
CA SER A 32 17.84 6.19 -14.39
C SER A 32 18.99 7.19 -14.43
N GLY A 33 19.23 7.90 -13.33
CA GLY A 33 20.13 9.05 -13.27
C GLY A 33 19.64 10.24 -14.13
N VAL A 34 18.39 10.19 -14.61
CA VAL A 34 17.80 11.22 -15.45
C VAL A 34 17.10 12.24 -14.55
N SER A 35 17.47 13.51 -14.73
CA SER A 35 16.80 14.62 -14.05
C SER A 35 15.29 14.58 -14.29
N GLN A 36 14.52 14.74 -13.22
CA GLN A 36 13.06 14.86 -13.28
C GLN A 36 12.62 16.28 -13.72
N GLU A 37 13.54 17.24 -13.75
CA GLU A 37 13.25 18.62 -14.16
C GLU A 37 13.18 18.74 -15.69
N PRO A 38 12.30 19.60 -16.22
CA PRO A 38 12.26 19.88 -17.66
C PRO A 38 13.64 20.32 -18.17
N PRO A 39 14.08 19.87 -19.36
CA PRO A 39 15.33 20.34 -19.95
C PRO A 39 15.36 21.85 -20.12
N GLU A 40 16.57 22.42 -20.17
CA GLU A 40 16.74 23.87 -20.39
C GLU A 40 16.03 24.33 -21.68
N GLY A 41 15.27 25.41 -21.59
CA GLY A 41 14.47 25.94 -22.70
C GLY A 41 13.13 25.24 -22.93
N CYS A 42 12.82 24.16 -22.20
CA CYS A 42 11.54 23.45 -22.29
C CYS A 42 10.55 23.90 -21.20
N THR A 43 9.26 23.79 -21.48
CA THR A 43 8.18 23.96 -20.51
C THR A 43 7.16 22.86 -20.72
N VAL A 44 6.65 22.28 -19.63
CA VAL A 44 5.61 21.26 -19.69
C VAL A 44 4.29 21.92 -20.09
N ASP A 45 3.63 21.45 -21.13
CA ASP A 45 2.33 21.95 -21.60
C ASP A 45 1.15 21.03 -21.22
N GLN A 46 1.43 19.77 -20.87
CA GLN A 46 0.44 18.81 -20.41
C GLN A 46 1.03 17.79 -19.43
N VAL A 47 0.21 17.33 -18.46
CA VAL A 47 0.56 16.25 -17.54
C VAL A 47 -0.61 15.28 -17.43
N ALA A 48 -0.31 13.98 -17.52
CA ALA A 48 -1.24 12.91 -17.22
C ALA A 48 -0.72 12.13 -15.99
N ILE A 49 -1.55 12.01 -14.96
CA ILE A 49 -1.22 11.27 -13.73
C ILE A 49 -2.20 10.12 -13.59
N VAL A 50 -1.67 8.90 -13.58
CA VAL A 50 -2.42 7.70 -13.20
C VAL A 50 -1.90 7.25 -11.85
N SER A 51 -2.77 7.26 -10.84
CA SER A 51 -2.41 6.91 -9.47
C SER A 51 -3.23 5.72 -8.99
N ARG A 52 -2.60 4.84 -8.22
CA ARG A 52 -3.32 3.93 -7.33
C ARG A 52 -4.08 4.74 -6.27
N HIS A 53 -5.08 4.14 -5.65
CA HIS A 53 -5.59 4.64 -4.37
C HIS A 53 -4.44 4.74 -3.34
N GLY A 54 -4.60 5.62 -2.35
CA GLY A 54 -3.67 5.68 -1.21
C GLY A 54 -3.73 4.44 -0.32
N SER A 55 -2.92 4.43 0.74
CA SER A 55 -2.90 3.41 1.78
C SER A 55 -4.29 3.14 2.35
N ARG A 56 -4.62 1.87 2.58
CA ARG A 56 -5.99 1.42 2.91
C ARG A 56 -5.98 0.43 4.06
N TYR A 57 -7.14 0.21 4.66
CA TYR A 57 -7.37 -0.94 5.53
C TYR A 57 -7.41 -2.25 4.71
N PRO A 58 -7.21 -3.42 5.35
CA PRO A 58 -7.24 -4.72 4.66
C PRO A 58 -8.59 -4.99 4.00
N ASP A 59 -8.58 -5.86 2.99
CA ASP A 59 -9.83 -6.43 2.47
C ASP A 59 -10.36 -7.50 3.45
N PRO A 60 -11.64 -7.92 3.34
CA PRO A 60 -12.22 -8.89 4.27
C PRO A 60 -11.42 -10.19 4.42
N GLY A 61 -10.88 -10.72 3.30
CA GLY A 61 -10.07 -11.94 3.31
C GLY A 61 -8.78 -11.78 4.13
N ALA A 62 -8.02 -10.72 3.87
CA ALA A 62 -6.79 -10.42 4.62
C ALA A 62 -7.09 -10.19 6.12
N TYR A 63 -8.18 -9.50 6.46
CA TYR A 63 -8.54 -9.31 7.86
C TYR A 63 -8.92 -10.64 8.56
N ASN A 64 -9.57 -11.57 7.85
CA ASN A 64 -9.84 -12.91 8.38
C ASN A 64 -8.56 -13.70 8.65
N GLU A 65 -7.53 -13.56 7.81
CA GLU A 65 -6.20 -14.15 8.06
C GLU A 65 -5.57 -13.58 9.33
N TRP A 66 -5.75 -12.28 9.61
CA TRP A 66 -5.23 -11.64 10.83
C TRP A 66 -5.93 -12.17 12.07
N LEU A 67 -7.27 -12.32 12.02
CA LEU A 67 -8.05 -12.91 13.10
C LEU A 67 -7.68 -14.38 13.35
N ALA A 68 -7.41 -15.14 12.28
CA ALA A 68 -6.95 -16.53 12.39
C ALA A 68 -5.57 -16.62 13.06
N LEU A 69 -4.64 -15.76 12.67
CA LEU A 69 -3.33 -15.65 13.33
C LEU A 69 -3.51 -15.28 14.81
N GLU A 70 -4.38 -14.33 15.12
CA GLU A 70 -4.62 -13.88 16.50
C GLU A 70 -5.13 -15.02 17.37
N ALA A 71 -6.14 -15.74 16.88
CA ALA A 71 -6.70 -16.91 17.55
C ALA A 71 -5.64 -18.00 17.78
N LYS A 72 -4.72 -18.16 16.83
CA LYS A 72 -3.64 -19.14 16.91
C LYS A 72 -2.58 -18.75 17.93
N VAL A 73 -2.05 -17.53 17.87
CA VAL A 73 -0.99 -17.08 18.79
C VAL A 73 -1.46 -17.00 20.24
N LYS A 74 -2.76 -16.79 20.50
CA LYS A 74 -3.34 -16.86 21.85
C LYS A 74 -3.15 -18.22 22.55
N ASN A 75 -2.95 -19.30 21.80
CA ASN A 75 -2.73 -20.64 22.36
C ASN A 75 -1.25 -20.95 22.60
N GLY A 76 -0.34 -20.04 22.27
CA GLY A 76 1.10 -20.21 22.41
C GLY A 76 1.74 -19.27 23.43
N SER A 77 3.04 -19.45 23.61
CA SER A 77 3.91 -18.50 24.29
C SER A 77 5.10 -18.19 23.41
N PHE A 78 5.41 -16.92 23.29
CA PHE A 78 6.46 -16.38 22.43
C PHE A 78 7.53 -15.67 23.24
N SER A 79 8.76 -15.64 22.73
CA SER A 79 9.90 -14.98 23.40
C SER A 79 10.82 -14.31 22.39
N GLY A 80 11.79 -13.52 22.88
CA GLY A 80 12.76 -12.85 22.04
C GLY A 80 12.10 -11.99 20.95
N PRO A 81 12.47 -12.15 19.67
CA PRO A 81 11.91 -11.33 18.58
C PRO A 81 10.40 -11.50 18.36
N LEU A 82 9.80 -12.58 18.87
CA LEU A 82 8.36 -12.86 18.73
C LEU A 82 7.55 -12.50 19.99
N GLU A 83 8.19 -11.96 21.03
CA GLU A 83 7.53 -11.70 22.33
C GLU A 83 6.27 -10.82 22.21
N PHE A 84 6.23 -9.92 21.22
CA PHE A 84 5.05 -9.06 20.96
C PHE A 84 3.78 -9.86 20.64
N LEU A 85 3.91 -11.07 20.06
CA LEU A 85 2.77 -11.92 19.70
C LEU A 85 1.95 -12.36 20.91
N ASN A 86 2.54 -12.37 22.12
CA ASN A 86 1.81 -12.70 23.35
C ASN A 86 0.68 -11.71 23.68
N LYS A 87 0.75 -10.48 23.16
CA LYS A 87 -0.24 -9.41 23.39
C LYS A 87 -0.84 -8.86 22.10
N TRP A 88 -0.47 -9.47 20.98
CA TRP A 88 -0.84 -8.99 19.67
C TRP A 88 -2.34 -9.22 19.41
N HIS A 89 -2.95 -8.25 18.76
CA HIS A 89 -4.31 -8.29 18.23
C HIS A 89 -4.36 -7.38 16.99
N PRO A 90 -5.27 -7.64 16.04
CA PRO A 90 -5.42 -6.79 14.85
C PRO A 90 -5.68 -5.32 15.22
N VAL A 91 -5.03 -4.41 14.50
CA VAL A 91 -5.03 -2.97 14.82
C VAL A 91 -6.32 -2.22 14.47
N LEU A 92 -7.32 -2.87 13.87
CA LEU A 92 -8.58 -2.22 13.49
C LEU A 92 -9.45 -2.00 14.72
N THR A 93 -9.90 -0.76 14.92
CA THR A 93 -10.76 -0.38 16.05
C THR A 93 -12.24 -0.44 15.71
N HIS A 94 -12.60 -0.25 14.43
CA HIS A 94 -13.97 -0.30 13.93
C HIS A 94 -14.00 -1.07 12.60
N PRO A 95 -13.80 -2.41 12.62
CA PRO A 95 -13.65 -3.19 11.39
C PRO A 95 -14.82 -3.07 10.41
N SER A 96 -16.05 -2.91 10.91
CA SER A 96 -17.25 -2.73 10.07
C SER A 96 -17.16 -1.52 9.14
N ASP A 97 -16.48 -0.46 9.59
CA ASP A 97 -16.42 0.82 8.89
C ASP A 97 -15.08 1.00 8.18
N GLN A 98 -14.05 0.27 8.62
CA GLN A 98 -12.68 0.42 8.13
C GLN A 98 -12.36 -0.51 6.97
N ILE A 99 -12.83 -1.76 6.97
CA ILE A 99 -12.40 -2.77 5.99
C ILE A 99 -12.60 -2.27 4.54
N ALA A 100 -11.56 -2.48 3.72
CA ALA A 100 -11.43 -2.04 2.33
C ALA A 100 -11.47 -0.52 2.08
N GLN A 101 -11.65 0.30 3.12
CA GLN A 101 -11.66 1.76 3.01
C GLN A 101 -10.25 2.34 2.99
N LEU A 102 -10.16 3.57 2.49
CA LEU A 102 -8.92 4.35 2.54
C LEU A 102 -8.57 4.68 4.00
N SER A 103 -7.29 4.58 4.35
CA SER A 103 -6.79 4.83 5.71
C SER A 103 -6.46 6.32 5.92
N VAL A 104 -6.21 6.72 7.16
CA VAL A 104 -5.73 8.08 7.48
C VAL A 104 -4.42 8.40 6.75
N THR A 105 -3.50 7.44 6.66
CA THR A 105 -2.26 7.59 5.88
C THR A 105 -2.55 7.76 4.40
N GLY A 106 -3.52 7.01 3.85
CA GLY A 106 -3.98 7.19 2.47
C GLY A 106 -4.61 8.56 2.21
N TYR A 107 -5.24 9.16 3.22
CA TYR A 107 -5.76 10.52 3.11
C TYR A 107 -4.64 11.53 2.92
N LEU A 108 -3.59 11.41 3.75
CA LEU A 108 -2.41 12.26 3.67
C LEU A 108 -1.72 12.12 2.32
N GLU A 109 -1.47 10.88 1.87
CA GLU A 109 -0.78 10.59 0.60
C GLU A 109 -1.50 11.21 -0.59
N THR A 110 -2.80 11.01 -0.71
CA THR A 110 -3.59 11.43 -1.86
C THR A 110 -3.81 12.95 -1.89
N TYR A 111 -4.03 13.57 -0.73
CA TYR A 111 -4.06 15.03 -0.61
C TYR A 111 -2.69 15.66 -0.94
N SER A 112 -1.61 15.05 -0.44
CA SER A 112 -0.24 15.51 -0.71
C SER A 112 0.10 15.38 -2.20
N LEU A 113 -0.33 14.32 -2.87
CA LEU A 113 -0.16 14.15 -4.31
C LEU A 113 -0.82 15.29 -5.09
N GLY A 114 -2.06 15.65 -4.74
CA GLY A 114 -2.76 16.79 -5.36
C GLY A 114 -2.01 18.10 -5.17
N THR A 115 -1.59 18.37 -3.93
CA THR A 115 -0.84 19.59 -3.57
C THR A 115 0.50 19.67 -4.30
N GLN A 116 1.26 18.58 -4.32
CA GLN A 116 2.54 18.50 -5.01
C GLN A 116 2.39 18.66 -6.52
N THR A 117 1.33 18.10 -7.10
CA THR A 117 1.00 18.30 -8.52
C THR A 117 0.74 19.78 -8.82
N ARG A 118 -0.06 20.45 -7.99
CA ARG A 118 -0.36 21.89 -8.14
C ARG A 118 0.90 22.76 -8.02
N LEU A 119 1.79 22.43 -7.07
CA LEU A 119 3.06 23.13 -6.88
C LEU A 119 4.05 22.87 -8.01
N ARG A 120 4.07 21.67 -8.58
CA ARG A 120 5.01 21.30 -9.66
C ARG A 120 4.62 21.91 -11.00
N TYR A 121 3.32 22.05 -11.26
CA TYR A 121 2.80 22.56 -12.54
C TYR A 121 1.79 23.71 -12.34
N PRO A 122 2.22 24.83 -11.74
CA PRO A 122 1.31 25.90 -11.35
C PRO A 122 0.63 26.56 -12.56
N HIS A 123 1.31 26.62 -13.70
CA HIS A 123 0.83 27.26 -14.92
C HIS A 123 -0.20 26.42 -15.70
N LEU A 124 -0.36 25.13 -15.38
CA LEU A 124 -1.30 24.24 -16.08
C LEU A 124 -2.74 24.30 -15.55
N TYR A 125 -3.00 25.06 -14.49
CA TYR A 125 -4.35 25.25 -13.97
C TYR A 125 -4.57 26.70 -13.54
N ALA A 126 -5.63 27.30 -14.06
CA ALA A 126 -6.09 28.61 -13.65
C ALA A 126 -6.89 28.48 -12.35
N ASP A 127 -6.54 29.27 -11.33
CA ASP A 127 -7.21 29.22 -10.05
C ASP A 127 -8.71 29.44 -10.18
N ASN A 128 -9.46 28.71 -9.35
CA ASN A 128 -10.92 28.76 -9.28
C ASN A 128 -11.65 28.44 -10.60
N THR A 129 -11.07 27.62 -11.46
CA THR A 129 -11.75 27.09 -12.65
C THR A 129 -12.23 25.65 -12.45
N PRO A 130 -13.31 25.20 -13.10
CA PRO A 130 -13.75 23.82 -13.01
C PRO A 130 -12.69 22.84 -13.53
N PHE A 131 -12.56 21.68 -12.87
CA PHE A 131 -11.65 20.62 -13.29
C PHE A 131 -12.24 19.22 -13.04
N VAL A 132 -11.63 18.23 -13.66
CA VAL A 132 -12.10 16.84 -13.68
C VAL A 132 -11.04 15.90 -13.14
N VAL A 133 -11.46 14.96 -12.30
CA VAL A 133 -10.65 13.80 -11.90
C VAL A 133 -11.45 12.53 -12.19
N TRP A 134 -10.80 11.53 -12.78
CA TRP A 134 -11.40 10.24 -13.09
C TRP A 134 -11.05 9.20 -12.04
N ALA A 135 -11.99 8.32 -11.72
CA ALA A 135 -11.79 7.21 -10.78
C ALA A 135 -12.55 5.97 -11.22
N ASN A 136 -12.02 4.78 -10.94
CA ASN A 136 -12.83 3.56 -11.00
C ASN A 136 -13.80 3.50 -9.82
N ASN A 137 -14.93 2.82 -10.02
CA ASN A 137 -15.97 2.60 -9.02
C ASN A 137 -15.54 1.59 -7.93
N ALA A 138 -14.59 2.01 -7.11
CA ALA A 138 -14.23 1.40 -5.83
C ALA A 138 -14.11 2.52 -4.80
N GLN A 139 -14.77 2.38 -3.65
CA GLN A 139 -14.91 3.47 -2.66
C GLN A 139 -13.56 4.14 -2.32
N ARG A 140 -12.53 3.34 -1.99
CA ARG A 140 -11.17 3.83 -1.73
C ARG A 140 -10.53 4.60 -2.88
N THR A 141 -10.85 4.26 -4.13
CA THR A 141 -10.34 4.95 -5.33
C THR A 141 -11.07 6.26 -5.53
N THR A 142 -12.40 6.27 -5.38
CA THR A 142 -13.22 7.49 -5.43
C THR A 142 -12.82 8.47 -4.34
N ASP A 143 -12.59 8.00 -3.12
CA ASP A 143 -12.16 8.86 -2.01
C ASP A 143 -10.73 9.38 -2.18
N SER A 144 -9.83 8.57 -2.75
CA SER A 144 -8.50 9.03 -3.16
C SER A 144 -8.59 10.17 -4.18
N ALA A 145 -9.48 10.04 -5.18
CA ALA A 145 -9.70 11.08 -6.18
C ALA A 145 -10.29 12.37 -5.58
N ARG A 146 -11.21 12.24 -4.61
CA ARG A 146 -11.76 13.39 -3.86
C ARG A 146 -10.67 14.13 -3.07
N LEU A 147 -9.78 13.40 -2.41
CA LEU A 147 -8.71 13.98 -1.60
C LEU A 147 -7.60 14.57 -2.46
N PHE A 148 -7.24 13.92 -3.58
CA PHE A 148 -6.41 14.52 -4.61
C PHE A 148 -7.00 15.84 -5.12
N ALA A 149 -8.29 15.86 -5.48
CA ALA A 149 -8.97 17.06 -5.94
C ALA A 149 -8.91 18.19 -4.91
N ARG A 150 -9.09 17.88 -3.61
CA ARG A 150 -8.96 18.85 -2.51
C ARG A 150 -7.53 19.38 -2.32
N GLY A 151 -6.51 18.53 -2.48
CA GLY A 151 -5.12 18.96 -2.45
C GLY A 151 -4.74 19.82 -3.66
N PHE A 152 -5.27 19.48 -4.84
CA PHE A 152 -4.98 20.17 -6.10
C PHE A 152 -5.71 21.51 -6.25
N GLY A 153 -7.03 21.51 -6.03
CA GLY A 153 -7.92 22.66 -6.23
C GLY A 153 -8.22 23.46 -4.96
N GLY A 154 -7.70 23.04 -3.80
CA GLY A 154 -7.90 23.70 -2.52
C GLY A 154 -9.34 23.61 -1.99
N PRO A 155 -9.76 24.54 -1.11
CA PRO A 155 -11.08 24.50 -0.45
C PRO A 155 -12.27 24.44 -1.43
N ASN A 156 -12.16 25.11 -2.59
CA ASN A 156 -13.20 25.17 -3.60
C ASN A 156 -13.34 23.89 -4.45
N ALA A 157 -12.46 22.90 -4.25
CA ALA A 157 -12.49 21.64 -5.02
C ALA A 157 -13.82 20.87 -4.88
N THR A 158 -14.56 21.05 -3.78
CA THR A 158 -15.87 20.39 -3.61
C THR A 158 -16.94 20.97 -4.55
N THR A 159 -16.75 22.20 -5.03
CA THR A 159 -17.68 22.89 -5.96
C THR A 159 -17.15 22.90 -7.39
N LEU A 160 -15.84 23.03 -7.56
CA LEU A 160 -15.19 23.15 -8.88
C LEU A 160 -14.68 21.83 -9.43
N GLY A 161 -14.36 20.87 -8.55
CA GLY A 161 -13.86 19.56 -8.94
C GLY A 161 -15.01 18.58 -9.18
N THR A 162 -15.02 17.95 -10.35
CA THR A 162 -15.94 16.85 -10.66
C THR A 162 -15.18 15.52 -10.63
N ILE A 163 -15.65 14.59 -9.80
CA ILE A 163 -15.13 13.21 -9.79
C ILE A 163 -15.99 12.36 -10.73
N TYR A 164 -15.47 12.04 -11.90
CA TYR A 164 -16.13 11.12 -12.83
C TYR A 164 -15.78 9.68 -12.47
N VAL A 165 -16.77 8.97 -11.94
CA VAL A 165 -16.63 7.57 -11.53
C VAL A 165 -17.02 6.66 -12.68
N VAL A 166 -16.07 5.84 -13.13
CA VAL A 166 -16.24 4.84 -14.17
C VAL A 166 -16.52 3.50 -13.52
N ASN A 167 -17.64 2.86 -13.87
CA ASN A 167 -17.93 1.50 -13.44
C ASN A 167 -17.15 0.50 -14.32
N PRO A 168 -16.08 -0.15 -13.82
CA PRO A 168 -15.23 -1.00 -14.65
C PRO A 168 -15.94 -2.28 -15.11
N LYS A 169 -17.08 -2.64 -14.50
CA LYS A 169 -17.89 -3.83 -14.83
C LYS A 169 -19.12 -3.50 -15.69
N GLY A 170 -19.30 -2.24 -16.08
CA GLY A 170 -20.41 -1.84 -16.93
C GLY A 170 -20.25 -2.35 -18.37
N ALA A 171 -21.34 -2.67 -19.07
CA ALA A 171 -21.25 -3.29 -20.40
C ALA A 171 -20.46 -2.45 -21.44
N GLN A 172 -20.38 -1.14 -21.24
CA GLN A 172 -19.66 -0.19 -22.10
C GLN A 172 -18.24 0.15 -21.59
N ALA A 173 -17.80 -0.44 -20.47
CA ALA A 173 -16.56 -0.06 -19.82
C ALA A 173 -15.32 -0.62 -20.54
N GLY A 174 -15.41 -1.78 -21.22
CA GLY A 174 -14.36 -2.40 -22.06
C GLY A 174 -12.96 -1.76 -21.97
N GLY A 175 -12.56 -1.01 -23.01
CA GLY A 175 -11.36 -0.16 -23.01
C GLY A 175 -11.56 1.25 -22.41
N ASN A 176 -12.81 1.64 -22.13
CA ASN A 176 -13.19 2.87 -21.46
C ASN A 176 -13.24 2.69 -19.92
N SER A 177 -12.14 2.19 -19.34
CA SER A 177 -12.02 1.86 -17.92
C SER A 177 -10.58 2.00 -17.45
N LEU A 178 -10.38 2.42 -16.19
CA LEU A 178 -9.05 2.40 -15.56
C LEU A 178 -8.71 1.01 -14.97
N ALA A 179 -9.64 0.05 -15.05
CA ALA A 179 -9.46 -1.36 -14.70
C ALA A 179 -10.01 -2.23 -15.84
N THR A 180 -9.32 -2.19 -16.98
CA THR A 180 -9.72 -2.93 -18.19
C THR A 180 -9.70 -4.45 -18.01
N SER A 181 -8.97 -4.95 -17.02
CA SER A 181 -8.92 -6.36 -16.65
C SER A 181 -10.29 -6.92 -16.24
N ASP A 182 -11.16 -6.10 -15.64
CA ASP A 182 -12.43 -6.55 -15.06
C ASP A 182 -13.43 -7.10 -16.08
N LEU A 183 -13.32 -6.70 -17.35
CA LEU A 183 -14.16 -7.18 -18.45
C LEU A 183 -13.39 -7.99 -19.49
N CYS A 184 -12.13 -8.32 -19.23
CA CYS A 184 -11.32 -9.11 -20.15
C CYS A 184 -11.65 -10.60 -19.97
N PRO A 185 -12.38 -11.26 -20.89
CA PRO A 185 -12.92 -12.60 -20.63
C PRO A 185 -11.85 -13.69 -20.54
N LYS A 186 -10.67 -13.44 -21.11
CA LYS A 186 -9.52 -14.36 -21.08
C LYS A 186 -8.59 -14.10 -19.88
N TYR A 187 -8.78 -12.98 -19.17
CA TYR A 187 -8.00 -12.68 -17.98
C TYR A 187 -8.62 -13.39 -16.77
N VAL A 188 -7.82 -14.20 -16.10
CA VAL A 188 -8.19 -14.82 -14.83
C VAL A 188 -7.16 -14.37 -13.81
N ASP A 189 -7.61 -13.58 -12.83
CA ASP A 189 -6.77 -13.17 -11.72
C ASP A 189 -6.53 -14.38 -10.81
N THR A 190 -5.34 -14.97 -10.91
CA THR A 190 -4.86 -16.02 -10.01
C THR A 190 -3.94 -15.46 -8.92
N SER A 191 -3.77 -14.14 -8.89
CA SER A 191 -2.87 -13.42 -7.98
C SER A 191 -1.46 -14.01 -7.92
N GLY A 192 -1.01 -14.62 -9.01
CA GLY A 192 0.31 -15.25 -9.11
C GLY A 192 0.49 -16.50 -8.26
N ALA A 193 -0.59 -17.17 -7.81
CA ALA A 193 -0.55 -18.26 -6.82
C ALA A 193 0.53 -19.34 -7.08
N ASN A 194 0.75 -19.73 -8.34
CA ASN A 194 1.79 -20.70 -8.69
C ASN A 194 3.20 -20.21 -8.33
N GLN A 195 3.51 -18.94 -8.60
CA GLN A 195 4.83 -18.36 -8.28
C GLN A 195 4.95 -18.06 -6.79
N THR A 196 3.88 -17.60 -6.15
CA THR A 196 3.83 -17.42 -4.69
C THR A 196 4.17 -18.72 -3.98
N ALA A 197 3.54 -19.84 -4.35
CA ALA A 197 3.82 -21.14 -3.75
C ALA A 197 5.27 -21.61 -3.96
N VAL A 198 5.87 -21.34 -5.12
CA VAL A 198 7.28 -21.66 -5.38
C VAL A 198 8.19 -20.88 -4.44
N TRP A 199 8.01 -19.56 -4.35
CA TRP A 199 8.87 -18.72 -3.53
C TRP A 199 8.65 -18.94 -2.03
N ASP A 200 7.41 -19.09 -1.58
CA ASP A 200 7.05 -19.41 -0.20
C ASP A 200 7.80 -20.66 0.29
N ASN A 201 7.90 -21.70 -0.55
CA ASN A 201 8.63 -22.93 -0.23
C ASN A 201 10.16 -22.75 -0.21
N ILE A 202 10.69 -21.68 -0.78
CA ILE A 202 12.13 -21.37 -0.77
C ILE A 202 12.49 -20.59 0.50
N TYR A 203 11.83 -19.45 0.75
CA TYR A 203 12.30 -18.51 1.77
C TYR A 203 11.65 -18.70 3.15
N LEU A 204 10.41 -19.22 3.25
CA LEU A 204 9.74 -19.35 4.55
C LEU A 204 10.29 -20.47 5.45
N PRO A 205 10.60 -21.68 4.95
CA PRO A 205 11.13 -22.76 5.80
C PRO A 205 12.38 -22.40 6.61
N PRO A 206 13.43 -21.77 6.05
CA PRO A 206 14.60 -21.38 6.84
C PRO A 206 14.27 -20.29 7.88
N ILE A 207 13.35 -19.38 7.57
CA ILE A 207 12.90 -18.34 8.51
C ILE A 207 12.17 -18.97 9.70
N LEU A 208 11.20 -19.86 9.43
CA LEU A 208 10.46 -20.56 10.48
C LEU A 208 11.41 -21.38 11.36
N LYS A 209 12.37 -22.09 10.76
CA LYS A 209 13.41 -22.84 11.49
C LYS A 209 14.22 -21.94 12.44
N ARG A 210 14.57 -20.72 12.02
CA ARG A 210 15.30 -19.75 12.87
C ARG A 210 14.47 -19.30 14.07
N LEU A 211 13.16 -19.11 13.86
CA LEU A 211 12.25 -18.57 14.86
C LEU A 211 11.63 -19.63 15.78
N GLN A 212 11.64 -20.91 15.39
CA GLN A 212 11.00 -22.01 16.11
C GLN A 212 11.38 -22.06 17.59
N LYS A 213 12.64 -21.76 17.93
CA LYS A 213 13.15 -21.76 19.31
C LYS A 213 12.44 -20.75 20.24
N TYR A 214 11.77 -19.76 19.66
CA TYR A 214 11.03 -18.73 20.38
C TYR A 214 9.54 -19.05 20.56
N ILE A 215 9.06 -20.17 20.02
CA ILE A 215 7.64 -20.53 19.95
C ILE A 215 7.39 -21.76 20.83
N LYS A 216 6.40 -21.69 21.73
CA LYS A 216 6.02 -22.79 22.63
C LYS A 216 4.51 -22.96 22.67
N GLY A 217 4.04 -24.20 22.79
CA GLY A 217 2.61 -24.52 23.01
C GLY A 217 1.71 -24.41 21.78
N VAL A 218 2.22 -23.95 20.64
CA VAL A 218 1.48 -23.84 19.38
C VAL A 218 2.39 -24.18 18.20
N ASP A 219 1.79 -24.71 17.13
CA ASP A 219 2.48 -25.00 15.88
C ASP A 219 2.28 -23.86 14.86
N ILE A 220 3.26 -22.98 14.73
CA ILE A 220 3.28 -21.92 13.70
C ILE A 220 3.85 -22.51 12.40
N THR A 221 3.13 -22.31 11.32
CA THR A 221 3.44 -22.84 9.98
C THR A 221 4.05 -21.76 9.08
N THR A 222 4.58 -22.16 7.94
CA THR A 222 5.03 -21.22 6.91
C THR A 222 3.87 -20.36 6.39
N SER A 223 2.64 -20.88 6.31
CA SER A 223 1.46 -20.10 5.94
C SER A 223 1.11 -19.00 6.95
N ASP A 224 1.33 -19.24 8.25
CA ASP A 224 1.16 -18.17 9.25
C ASP A 224 2.28 -17.11 9.13
N MET A 225 3.48 -17.55 8.75
CA MET A 225 4.62 -16.66 8.56
C MET A 225 4.51 -15.80 7.29
N SER A 226 3.91 -16.34 6.22
CA SER A 226 3.81 -15.63 4.93
C SER A 226 2.99 -14.35 5.03
N ILE A 227 2.07 -14.26 6.00
CA ILE A 227 1.23 -13.09 6.18
C ILE A 227 1.90 -11.97 7.00
N MET A 228 2.96 -12.28 7.73
CA MET A 228 3.62 -11.35 8.66
C MET A 228 4.28 -10.13 7.97
N PRO A 229 4.97 -10.28 6.81
CA PRO A 229 5.52 -9.12 6.10
C PRO A 229 4.45 -8.15 5.62
N TYR A 230 3.32 -8.63 5.09
CA TYR A 230 2.27 -7.70 4.66
C TYR A 230 1.53 -7.08 5.86
N LEU A 231 1.34 -7.82 6.96
CA LEU A 231 0.89 -7.29 8.25
C LEU A 231 1.76 -6.13 8.73
N CYS A 232 3.09 -6.26 8.63
CA CYS A 232 4.02 -5.17 8.97
C CYS A 232 3.67 -3.89 8.20
N GLY A 233 3.39 -4.00 6.90
CA GLY A 233 3.01 -2.85 6.08
C GLY A 233 1.70 -2.22 6.47
N PHE A 234 0.64 -3.03 6.57
CA PHE A 234 -0.67 -2.52 6.93
C PHE A 234 -0.68 -1.91 8.33
N GLU A 235 -0.14 -2.59 9.33
CA GLU A 235 -0.10 -2.06 10.69
C GLU A 235 0.71 -0.77 10.78
N THR A 236 1.84 -0.70 10.06
CA THR A 236 2.67 0.51 10.08
C THR A 236 1.91 1.71 9.53
N GLN A 237 1.25 1.56 8.37
CA GLN A 237 0.49 2.67 7.79
C GLN A 237 -0.82 2.97 8.53
N ILE A 238 -1.47 1.98 9.16
CA ILE A 238 -2.69 2.21 9.96
C ILE A 238 -2.37 2.98 11.24
N THR A 239 -1.30 2.59 11.93
CA THR A 239 -0.97 3.12 13.26
C THR A 239 -0.01 4.32 13.22
N GLY A 240 0.68 4.53 12.09
CA GLY A 240 1.74 5.53 11.95
C GLY A 240 3.03 5.18 12.71
N LYS A 241 3.18 3.92 13.17
CA LYS A 241 4.34 3.43 13.93
C LYS A 241 4.83 2.13 13.31
N LEU A 242 6.15 1.94 13.22
CA LEU A 242 6.72 0.70 12.69
C LEU A 242 6.16 -0.51 13.44
N SER A 243 5.47 -1.40 12.72
CA SER A 243 4.88 -2.61 13.28
C SER A 243 5.97 -3.57 13.76
N PRO A 244 5.82 -4.23 14.93
CA PRO A 244 6.74 -5.25 15.41
C PRO A 244 6.99 -6.41 14.44
N PHE A 245 6.10 -6.64 13.47
CA PHE A 245 6.30 -7.63 12.41
C PHE A 245 7.47 -7.29 11.47
N TYR A 246 8.09 -6.10 11.57
CA TYR A 246 9.27 -5.71 10.77
C TYR A 246 10.41 -6.73 10.83
N ILE A 247 10.55 -7.45 11.96
CA ILE A 247 11.55 -8.50 12.12
C ILE A 247 11.39 -9.61 11.08
N THR A 248 10.15 -9.94 10.71
CA THR A 248 9.90 -10.95 9.67
C THR A 248 10.25 -10.43 8.28
N THR A 249 10.03 -9.14 8.02
CA THR A 249 10.43 -8.48 6.78
C THR A 249 11.95 -8.45 6.61
N GLU A 250 12.69 -8.16 7.68
CA GLU A 250 14.17 -8.24 7.71
C GLU A 250 14.65 -9.65 7.34
N LEU A 251 14.08 -10.67 7.97
CA LEU A 251 14.45 -12.07 7.72
C LEU A 251 14.14 -12.50 6.28
N VAL A 252 13.02 -12.03 5.70
CA VAL A 252 12.70 -12.29 4.28
C VAL A 252 13.74 -11.66 3.37
N GLN A 253 14.12 -10.40 3.60
CA GLN A 253 15.13 -9.72 2.79
C GLN A 253 16.51 -10.37 2.90
N GLU A 254 16.92 -10.81 4.10
CA GLU A 254 18.16 -11.56 4.29
C GLU A 254 18.19 -12.85 3.45
N GLN A 255 17.09 -13.59 3.40
CA GLN A 255 17.03 -14.85 2.65
C GLN A 255 16.98 -14.62 1.14
N THR A 256 16.23 -13.63 0.66
CA THR A 256 16.16 -13.33 -0.79
C THR A 256 17.47 -12.78 -1.32
N SER A 257 18.22 -12.02 -0.51
CA SER A 257 19.54 -11.50 -0.87
C SER A 257 20.62 -12.60 -0.97
N GLN A 258 20.40 -13.76 -0.34
CA GLN A 258 21.30 -14.92 -0.41
C GLN A 258 20.94 -15.89 -1.55
N ALA A 259 19.77 -15.73 -2.18
CA ALA A 259 19.29 -16.59 -3.26
C ALA A 259 19.73 -16.10 -4.67
N HIS A 260 20.39 -14.94 -4.74
CA HIS A 260 21.01 -14.36 -5.93
C HIS A 260 22.54 -14.46 -5.85
#